data_AF-A0A3N4HSR1-F1
#
_entry.id   AF-A0A3N4HSR1-F1
#
_cell.length_a   1.000
_cell.length_b   1.000
_cell.length_c   1.000
_cell.angle_alpha   90.00
_cell.angle_beta   90.00
_cell.angle_gamma   90.00
#
_symmetry.space_group_name_H-M   'P 1'
#
loop_
_entity.id
_entity.type
_entity.pdbx_description
1 polymer ?
#
loop_
_entity_poly.entity_id
_entity_poly.type
_entity_poly.pdbx_seq_one_letter_code
_entity_poly.pdbx_strand_id
1 'polypeptide(L)'
;MRLFNALTTFLAVAASAVIASPLANLEATAELAAVVDKRGICDAPTGSCAFYKTCLEDKYKCGEKGYPLNYGYKYCKKFADAKSKFSTKGQTWVTNTMKCLQKKLVSHTSGSTCTKLEKAAFASHSTCYLSNGVCDLSLGDLWDIFWTVGIGGLFGGIANLKEAAQTAAPCLVSKLDYLILV
;
A
#
# COMPACT_ATOMS: atom_id res chain seq x y z
N MET A 1 15.89 -52.40 73.03
CA MET A 1 17.22 -52.25 72.39
C MET A 1 17.01 -52.01 70.90
N ARG A 2 17.28 -50.77 70.43
CA ARG A 2 17.59 -50.32 69.05
C ARG A 2 16.59 -50.61 67.91
N LEU A 3 16.29 -49.76 66.92
CA LEU A 3 16.37 -48.31 66.64
C LEU A 3 16.02 -48.16 65.12
N PHE A 4 15.40 -47.03 64.75
CA PHE A 4 15.36 -46.36 63.40
C PHE A 4 14.42 -46.91 62.30
N ASN A 5 13.41 -46.14 61.81
CA ASN A 5 13.42 -45.03 60.80
C ASN A 5 13.06 -45.60 59.40
N ALA A 6 12.27 -45.03 58.49
CA ALA A 6 11.73 -43.70 58.33
C ALA A 6 10.49 -43.71 57.40
N LEU A 7 9.64 -42.71 57.64
CA LEU A 7 8.63 -42.12 56.78
C LEU A 7 9.16 -41.79 55.37
N THR A 8 8.38 -42.00 54.30
CA THR A 8 8.34 -41.08 53.15
C THR A 8 7.11 -41.29 52.28
N THR A 9 6.32 -40.22 52.25
CA THR A 9 5.16 -39.91 51.44
C THR A 9 5.47 -39.91 49.95
N PHE A 10 4.73 -40.71 49.16
CA PHE A 10 4.69 -40.58 47.71
C PHE A 10 3.85 -39.36 47.32
N LEU A 11 4.50 -38.21 47.15
CA LEU A 11 3.95 -37.08 46.41
C LEU A 11 3.96 -37.45 44.92
N ALA A 12 2.79 -37.81 44.40
CA ALA A 12 2.57 -37.87 42.96
C ALA A 12 2.58 -36.43 42.42
N VAL A 13 3.75 -35.99 41.93
CA VAL A 13 3.84 -34.81 41.07
C VAL A 13 3.24 -35.21 39.73
N ALA A 14 1.96 -34.87 39.53
CA ALA A 14 1.37 -34.86 38.21
C ALA A 14 2.07 -33.75 37.41
N ALA A 15 3.11 -34.13 36.66
CA ALA A 15 3.67 -33.29 35.62
C ALA A 15 2.61 -33.17 34.52
N SER A 16 1.80 -32.12 34.60
CA SER A 16 0.95 -31.69 33.49
C SER A 16 1.85 -31.25 32.35
N ALA A 17 2.29 -32.21 31.53
CA ALA A 17 2.79 -31.92 30.20
C ALA A 17 1.60 -31.39 29.41
N VAL A 18 1.49 -30.06 29.33
CA VAL A 18 0.65 -29.39 28.35
C VAL A 18 1.28 -29.69 27.00
N ILE A 19 0.91 -30.83 26.41
CA ILE A 19 1.21 -31.13 25.02
C ILE A 19 0.29 -30.23 24.22
N ALA A 20 0.73 -28.98 23.99
CA ALA A 20 0.11 -28.15 22.97
C ALA A 20 0.09 -28.98 21.68
N SER A 21 -1.10 -29.21 21.13
CA SER A 21 -1.27 -30.08 19.97
C SER A 21 -0.45 -29.53 18.79
N PRO A 22 0.18 -30.40 17.98
CA PRO A 22 0.96 -29.98 16.81
C PRO A 22 0.18 -29.07 15.84
N LEU A 23 -1.15 -29.25 15.78
CA LEU A 23 -2.07 -28.41 15.03
C LEU A 23 -2.16 -26.98 15.58
N ALA A 24 -2.25 -26.80 16.90
CA ALA A 24 -2.31 -25.46 17.51
C ALA A 24 -1.00 -24.68 17.30
N ASN A 25 0.15 -25.36 17.30
CA ASN A 25 1.43 -24.73 17.00
C ASN A 25 1.54 -24.29 15.54
N LEU A 26 0.99 -25.08 14.60
CA LEU A 26 0.98 -24.71 13.18
C LEU A 26 0.05 -23.52 12.91
N GLU A 27 -1.13 -23.49 13.52
CA GLU A 27 -2.07 -22.34 13.43
C GLU A 27 -1.46 -21.06 14.02
N ALA A 28 -0.83 -21.13 15.19
CA ALA A 28 -0.17 -19.98 15.81
C ALA A 28 1.00 -19.43 14.96
N THR A 29 1.76 -20.31 14.28
CA THR A 29 2.82 -19.87 13.36
C THR A 29 2.26 -19.19 12.10
N ALA A 30 1.13 -19.69 11.58
CA ALA A 30 0.46 -19.09 10.43
C ALA A 30 -0.14 -17.72 10.78
N GLU A 31 -0.73 -17.57 11.97
CA GLU A 31 -1.23 -16.27 12.45
C GLU A 31 -0.09 -15.26 12.63
N LEU A 32 1.03 -15.67 13.23
CA LEU A 32 2.19 -14.79 13.39
C LEU A 32 2.76 -14.37 12.03
N ALA A 33 2.88 -15.28 11.08
CA ALA A 33 3.33 -14.97 9.72
C ALA A 33 2.39 -13.98 9.03
N ALA A 34 1.07 -14.15 9.17
CA ALA A 34 0.08 -13.22 8.64
C ALA A 34 0.18 -11.83 9.29
N VAL A 35 0.40 -11.76 10.62
CA VAL A 35 0.60 -10.48 11.32
C VAL A 35 1.88 -9.79 10.86
N VAL A 36 2.97 -10.53 10.66
CA VAL A 36 4.24 -10.01 10.14
C VAL A 36 4.09 -9.50 8.71
N ASP A 37 3.39 -10.22 7.83
CA ASP A 37 3.10 -9.79 6.46
C ASP A 37 2.25 -8.52 6.42
N LYS A 38 1.18 -8.47 7.23
CA LYS A 38 0.34 -7.26 7.39
C LYS A 38 1.12 -6.05 7.88
N ARG A 39 2.08 -6.25 8.81
CA ARG A 39 2.93 -5.16 9.30
C ARG A 39 3.93 -4.72 8.24
N GLY A 40 4.55 -5.67 7.54
CA GLY A 40 5.50 -5.42 6.46
C GLY A 40 4.90 -4.59 5.32
N ILE A 41 3.68 -4.91 4.90
CA ILE A 41 3.02 -4.15 3.83
C ILE A 41 2.67 -2.72 4.25
N CYS A 42 2.40 -2.47 5.53
CA CYS A 42 2.15 -1.14 6.08
C CYS A 42 3.40 -0.29 6.22
N ASP A 43 4.50 -0.88 6.67
CA ASP A 43 5.72 -0.14 7.01
C ASP A 43 6.62 0.08 5.79
N ALA A 44 6.66 -0.89 4.87
CA ALA A 44 7.52 -0.87 3.70
C ALA A 44 6.76 -1.26 2.41
N PRO A 45 5.83 -0.40 1.93
CA PRO A 45 5.03 -0.71 0.75
C PRO A 45 5.91 -0.88 -0.50
N THR A 46 5.55 -1.91 -1.28
CA THR A 46 6.29 -2.35 -2.48
C THR A 46 5.66 -1.86 -3.78
N GLY A 47 4.49 -1.22 -3.72
CA GLY A 47 3.64 -0.94 -4.89
C GLY A 47 2.50 -1.95 -5.06
N SER A 48 2.41 -2.99 -4.22
CA SER A 48 1.31 -3.97 -4.25
C SER A 48 -0.04 -3.32 -3.94
N CYS A 49 -1.08 -3.63 -4.72
CA CYS A 49 -2.43 -3.12 -4.46
C CYS A 49 -3.04 -3.65 -3.15
N ALA A 50 -2.51 -4.75 -2.59
CA ALA A 50 -2.93 -5.25 -1.29
C ALA A 50 -2.73 -4.20 -0.17
N PHE A 51 -1.79 -3.26 -0.33
CA PHE A 51 -1.57 -2.15 0.61
C PHE A 51 -2.88 -1.42 0.99
N TYR A 52 -3.73 -1.14 0.00
CA TYR A 52 -4.96 -0.41 0.24
C TYR A 52 -5.98 -1.19 1.07
N LYS A 53 -6.05 -2.51 0.90
CA LYS A 53 -6.99 -3.38 1.65
C LYS A 53 -6.40 -3.77 3.00
N THR A 54 -5.20 -4.34 2.98
CA THR A 54 -4.55 -4.98 4.12
C THR A 54 -3.90 -3.99 5.08
N CYS A 55 -3.54 -2.79 4.60
CA CYS A 55 -3.02 -1.73 5.48
C CYS A 55 -4.04 -0.63 5.74
N LEU A 56 -4.45 0.10 4.69
CA LEU A 56 -5.24 1.32 4.90
C LEU A 56 -6.68 1.00 5.32
N GLU A 57 -7.39 0.16 4.58
CA GLU A 57 -8.76 -0.19 4.94
C GLU A 57 -8.81 -0.99 6.25
N ASP A 58 -7.90 -1.93 6.45
CA ASP A 58 -7.83 -2.70 7.69
C ASP A 58 -7.62 -1.83 8.93
N LYS A 59 -6.95 -0.68 8.79
CA LYS A 59 -6.68 0.24 9.89
C LYS A 59 -7.72 1.34 10.07
N TYR A 60 -8.24 1.88 8.96
CA TYR A 60 -9.14 3.04 8.99
C TYR A 60 -10.62 2.73 8.82
N LYS A 61 -10.95 1.55 8.25
CA LYS A 61 -12.33 1.10 8.05
C LYS A 61 -13.19 2.16 7.36
N CYS A 62 -12.68 2.77 6.30
CA CYS A 62 -13.35 3.86 5.60
C CYS A 62 -14.54 3.39 4.74
N GLY A 63 -14.68 2.07 4.56
CA GLY A 63 -15.76 1.45 3.83
C GLY A 63 -15.63 1.60 2.32
N GLU A 64 -16.59 1.03 1.59
CA GLU A 64 -16.58 0.91 0.13
C GLU A 64 -16.49 2.25 -0.60
N LYS A 65 -16.97 3.33 0.03
CA LYS A 65 -16.92 4.69 -0.53
C LYS A 65 -15.63 5.43 -0.18
N GLY A 66 -14.89 4.95 0.81
CA GLY A 66 -13.65 5.56 1.28
C GLY A 66 -12.52 5.44 0.28
N TYR A 67 -11.54 6.35 0.39
CA TYR A 67 -10.38 6.40 -0.48
C TYR A 67 -9.65 5.05 -0.68
N PRO A 68 -9.37 4.25 0.38
CA PRO A 68 -8.63 2.99 0.22
C PRO A 68 -9.26 2.06 -0.82
N LEU A 69 -10.57 1.84 -0.75
CA LEU A 69 -11.26 0.91 -1.65
C LEU A 69 -11.74 1.57 -2.95
N ASN A 70 -12.42 2.71 -2.84
CA ASN A 70 -13.11 3.33 -3.97
C ASN A 70 -12.14 3.98 -4.97
N TYR A 71 -10.95 4.38 -4.51
CA TYR A 71 -9.98 5.09 -5.34
C TYR A 71 -8.64 4.37 -5.39
N GLY A 72 -7.96 4.26 -4.25
CA GLY A 72 -6.60 3.71 -4.15
C GLY A 72 -6.49 2.30 -4.73
N TYR A 73 -7.25 1.35 -4.20
CA TYR A 73 -7.27 -0.03 -4.68
C TYR A 73 -7.75 -0.13 -6.14
N LYS A 74 -8.85 0.55 -6.46
CA LYS A 74 -9.46 0.57 -7.80
C LYS A 74 -8.46 0.97 -8.88
N TYR A 75 -7.82 2.13 -8.74
CA TYR A 75 -6.87 2.62 -9.75
C TYR A 75 -5.54 1.89 -9.71
N CYS A 76 -5.07 1.47 -8.53
CA CYS A 76 -3.91 0.60 -8.43
C CYS A 76 -4.08 -0.66 -9.28
N LYS A 77 -5.24 -1.32 -9.17
CA LYS A 77 -5.55 -2.52 -9.96
C LYS A 77 -5.60 -2.22 -11.46
N LYS A 78 -6.28 -1.15 -11.86
CA LYS A 78 -6.32 -0.73 -13.27
C LYS A 78 -4.91 -0.51 -13.86
N PHE A 79 -4.03 0.18 -13.14
CA PHE A 79 -2.65 0.38 -13.60
C PHE A 79 -1.83 -0.90 -13.60
N ALA A 80 -2.00 -1.77 -12.60
CA ALA A 80 -1.35 -3.09 -12.59
C ALA A 80 -1.78 -3.94 -13.79
N ASP A 81 -3.08 -3.95 -14.12
CA ASP A 81 -3.64 -4.73 -15.22
C ASP A 81 -3.29 -4.14 -16.59
N ALA A 82 -3.17 -2.81 -16.69
CA ALA A 82 -2.77 -2.11 -17.92
C ALA A 82 -1.26 -2.07 -18.15
N LYS A 83 -0.43 -2.44 -17.16
CA LYS A 83 1.02 -2.22 -17.16
C LYS A 83 1.71 -2.72 -18.42
N SER A 84 1.31 -3.87 -18.96
CA SER A 84 1.92 -4.44 -20.18
C SER A 84 1.68 -3.63 -21.47
N LYS A 85 0.73 -2.70 -21.48
CA LYS A 85 0.46 -1.80 -22.61
C LYS A 85 1.48 -0.67 -22.73
N PHE A 86 2.07 -0.29 -21.59
CA PHE A 86 3.06 0.77 -21.51
C PHE A 86 4.40 0.33 -22.12
N SER A 87 5.16 1.32 -22.60
CA SER A 87 6.57 1.14 -22.95
C SER A 87 7.39 0.66 -21.74
N THR A 88 8.62 0.19 -21.93
CA THR A 88 9.52 -0.17 -20.82
C THR A 88 9.71 0.99 -19.83
N LYS A 89 9.76 2.23 -20.33
CA LYS A 89 9.83 3.43 -19.50
C LYS A 89 8.53 3.67 -18.75
N GLY A 90 7.38 3.54 -19.42
CA GLY A 90 6.07 3.65 -18.79
C GLY A 90 5.82 2.59 -17.71
N GLN A 91 6.24 1.34 -17.93
CA GLN A 91 6.17 0.26 -16.94
C GLN A 91 6.98 0.56 -15.67
N THR A 92 8.16 1.17 -15.86
CA THR A 92 9.00 1.65 -14.76
C THR A 92 8.31 2.78 -14.01
N TRP A 93 7.74 3.76 -14.74
CA TRP A 93 6.96 4.85 -14.17
C TRP A 93 5.77 4.36 -13.35
N VAL A 94 4.97 3.43 -13.87
CA VAL A 94 3.82 2.82 -13.16
C VAL A 94 4.29 2.21 -11.84
N THR A 95 5.35 1.40 -11.88
CA THR A 95 5.87 0.70 -10.70
C THR A 95 6.35 1.68 -9.62
N ASN A 96 7.17 2.65 -10.03
CA ASN A 96 7.76 3.59 -9.08
C ASN A 96 6.74 4.58 -8.52
N THR A 97 5.79 5.03 -9.36
CA THR A 97 4.68 5.89 -8.95
C THR A 97 3.78 5.19 -7.93
N MET A 98 3.36 3.94 -8.21
CA MET A 98 2.56 3.16 -7.27
C MET A 98 3.26 3.02 -5.91
N LYS A 99 4.55 2.69 -5.92
CA LYS A 99 5.36 2.59 -4.70
C LYS A 99 5.48 3.94 -3.97
N CYS A 100 5.70 5.03 -4.70
CA CYS A 100 5.79 6.39 -4.14
C CYS A 100 4.50 6.79 -3.43
N LEU A 101 3.35 6.62 -4.08
CA LEU A 101 2.03 6.97 -3.53
C LEU A 101 1.78 6.25 -2.20
N GLN A 102 2.07 4.95 -2.15
CA GLN A 102 1.89 4.15 -0.95
C GLN A 102 2.85 4.60 0.17
N LYS A 103 4.12 4.86 -0.15
CA LYS A 103 5.11 5.36 0.81
C LYS A 103 4.69 6.68 1.45
N LYS A 104 4.10 7.60 0.69
CA LYS A 104 3.60 8.89 1.22
C LYS A 104 2.45 8.72 2.23
N LEU A 105 1.82 7.55 2.25
CA LEU A 105 0.72 7.24 3.17
C LEU A 105 1.15 6.44 4.41
N VAL A 106 2.40 5.97 4.50
CA VAL A 106 2.90 5.20 5.66
C VAL A 106 2.82 6.01 6.96
N SER A 107 3.23 7.28 6.93
CA SER A 107 3.12 8.18 8.10
C SER A 107 1.68 8.56 8.43
N HIS A 108 0.76 8.37 7.48
CA HIS A 108 -0.66 8.56 7.66
C HIS A 108 -1.36 7.27 8.02
N THR A 109 -0.66 6.25 8.54
CA THR A 109 -1.32 5.03 8.99
C THR A 109 -1.84 5.13 10.43
N SER A 110 -1.35 6.00 11.32
CA SER A 110 -1.85 6.08 12.72
C SER A 110 -2.62 7.36 13.02
N GLY A 111 -3.81 7.25 13.64
CA GLY A 111 -4.53 8.39 14.24
C GLY A 111 -5.18 9.39 13.27
N SER A 112 -5.22 9.08 11.98
CA SER A 112 -5.88 9.91 10.97
C SER A 112 -7.38 9.61 10.84
N THR A 113 -8.16 10.51 10.24
CA THR A 113 -9.54 10.23 9.82
C THR A 113 -9.56 9.84 8.34
N CYS A 114 -10.62 9.18 7.88
CA CYS A 114 -10.77 8.85 6.45
C CYS A 114 -10.63 10.07 5.53
N THR A 115 -11.21 11.22 5.92
CA THR A 115 -11.07 12.48 5.19
C THR A 115 -9.64 13.00 5.17
N LYS A 116 -8.91 12.93 6.29
CA LYS A 116 -7.51 13.36 6.34
C LYS A 116 -6.61 12.43 5.51
N LEU A 117 -6.86 11.12 5.57
CA LEU A 117 -6.18 10.13 4.73
C LEU A 117 -6.40 10.42 3.24
N GLU A 118 -7.65 10.63 2.83
CA GLU A 118 -8.01 10.96 1.45
C GLU A 118 -7.32 12.24 0.96
N LYS A 119 -7.32 13.28 1.78
CA LYS A 119 -6.62 14.54 1.45
C LYS A 119 -5.12 14.34 1.29
N ALA A 120 -4.48 13.59 2.20
CA ALA A 120 -3.06 13.28 2.13
C ALA A 120 -2.72 12.43 0.88
N ALA A 121 -3.58 11.48 0.56
CA ALA A 121 -3.47 10.68 -0.64
C ALA A 121 -3.52 11.54 -1.90
N PHE A 122 -4.55 12.36 -2.08
CA PHE A 122 -4.64 13.23 -3.26
C PHE A 122 -3.43 14.15 -3.37
N ALA A 123 -3.05 14.83 -2.29
CA ALA A 123 -1.89 15.74 -2.27
C ALA A 123 -0.54 15.06 -2.63
N SER A 124 -0.45 13.73 -2.59
CA SER A 124 0.76 13.00 -2.97
C SER A 124 0.90 12.76 -4.48
N HIS A 125 -0.18 12.87 -5.27
CA HIS A 125 -0.21 12.42 -6.66
C HIS A 125 0.73 13.20 -7.56
N SER A 126 0.57 14.52 -7.65
CA SER A 126 1.42 15.39 -8.46
C SER A 126 2.90 15.21 -8.14
N THR A 127 3.26 15.17 -6.86
CA THR A 127 4.65 14.95 -6.43
C THR A 127 5.18 13.59 -6.90
N CYS A 128 4.41 12.51 -6.74
CA CYS A 128 4.85 11.18 -7.16
C CYS A 128 4.87 11.03 -8.69
N TYR A 129 3.96 11.68 -9.42
CA TYR A 129 3.94 11.62 -10.88
C TYR A 129 5.15 12.34 -11.48
N LEU A 130 5.41 13.56 -11.01
CA LEU A 130 6.53 14.39 -11.46
C LEU A 130 7.88 13.76 -11.10
N SER A 131 8.08 13.36 -9.84
CA SER A 131 9.36 12.80 -9.39
C SER A 131 9.73 11.46 -10.03
N ASN A 132 8.76 10.76 -10.62
CA ASN A 132 9.02 9.52 -11.35
C ASN A 132 9.10 9.72 -12.88
N GLY A 133 9.03 10.96 -13.37
CA GLY A 133 9.32 11.29 -14.77
C GLY A 133 8.11 11.21 -15.71
N VAL A 134 6.91 11.54 -15.24
CA VAL A 134 5.70 11.57 -16.10
C VAL A 134 5.87 12.47 -17.32
N CYS A 135 6.62 13.57 -17.21
CA CYS A 135 6.87 14.52 -18.30
C CYS A 135 7.74 13.94 -19.42
N ASP A 136 8.54 12.92 -19.10
CA ASP A 136 9.48 12.30 -20.03
C ASP A 136 8.89 11.03 -20.69
N LEU A 137 7.63 10.71 -20.41
CA LEU A 137 6.93 9.61 -21.03
C LEU A 137 6.60 9.91 -22.49
N SER A 138 6.45 8.84 -23.28
CA SER A 138 6.01 8.94 -24.67
C SER A 138 4.54 9.38 -24.75
N LEU A 139 4.12 9.90 -25.90
CA LEU A 139 2.70 10.22 -26.12
C LEU A 139 1.81 8.97 -25.99
N GLY A 140 2.31 7.79 -26.39
CA GLY A 140 1.61 6.52 -26.19
C GLY A 140 1.41 6.18 -24.72
N ASP A 141 2.45 6.32 -23.89
CA ASP A 141 2.32 6.10 -22.44
C ASP A 141 1.35 7.10 -21.79
N LEU A 142 1.39 8.38 -22.18
CA LEU A 142 0.45 9.40 -21.68
C LEU A 142 -1.00 9.08 -22.10
N TRP A 143 -1.18 8.54 -23.31
CA TRP A 143 -2.46 8.06 -23.78
C TRP A 143 -2.96 6.85 -22.96
N ASP A 144 -2.09 5.89 -22.65
CA ASP A 144 -2.42 4.75 -21.80
C ASP A 144 -2.76 5.17 -20.36
N ILE A 145 -2.10 6.20 -19.81
CA ILE A 145 -2.50 6.81 -18.52
C ILE A 145 -3.93 7.33 -18.62
N PHE A 146 -4.22 8.16 -19.64
CA PHE A 146 -5.54 8.74 -19.84
C PHE A 146 -6.62 7.66 -19.98
N TRP A 147 -6.35 6.62 -20.76
CA TRP A 147 -7.30 5.50 -20.95
C TRP A 147 -7.50 4.68 -19.68
N THR A 148 -6.44 4.45 -18.90
CA THR A 148 -6.50 3.70 -17.64
C THR A 148 -7.32 4.43 -16.58
N VAL A 149 -7.11 5.73 -16.43
CA VAL A 149 -7.79 6.56 -15.43
C VAL A 149 -9.20 6.95 -15.90
N GLY A 150 -9.37 7.21 -17.20
CA GLY A 150 -10.60 7.69 -17.82
C GLY A 150 -10.98 9.11 -17.40
N ILE A 151 -12.00 9.67 -18.05
CA ILE A 151 -12.52 11.02 -17.76
C ILE A 151 -12.95 11.15 -16.29
N GLY A 152 -13.61 10.12 -15.73
CA GLY A 152 -14.06 10.12 -14.34
C GLY A 152 -12.91 10.13 -13.31
N GLY A 153 -11.73 9.62 -13.64
CA GLY A 153 -10.58 9.65 -12.73
C GLY A 153 -9.78 10.94 -12.81
N LEU A 154 -9.70 11.58 -13.99
CA LEU A 154 -9.08 12.90 -14.15
C LEU A 154 -9.97 14.04 -13.63
N PHE A 155 -11.29 13.94 -13.85
CA PHE A 155 -12.24 15.04 -13.65
C PHE A 155 -13.36 14.76 -12.64
N GLY A 156 -13.32 13.64 -11.92
CA GLY A 156 -14.36 13.24 -10.96
C GLY A 156 -14.43 14.07 -9.66
N GLY A 157 -13.85 15.28 -9.64
CA GLY A 157 -13.85 16.19 -8.49
C GLY A 157 -12.74 17.23 -8.55
N ILE A 158 -12.87 18.31 -7.76
CA ILE A 158 -11.89 19.44 -7.73
C ILE A 158 -10.50 18.97 -7.30
N ALA A 159 -10.41 17.99 -6.39
CA ALA A 159 -9.12 17.42 -5.98
C ALA A 159 -8.41 16.70 -7.14
N ASN A 160 -9.12 15.86 -7.90
CA ASN A 160 -8.58 15.17 -9.07
C ASN A 160 -8.11 16.16 -10.16
N LEU A 161 -8.93 17.19 -10.42
CA LEU A 161 -8.62 18.24 -11.39
C LEU A 161 -7.37 19.05 -10.99
N LYS A 162 -7.24 19.37 -9.69
CA LYS A 162 -6.06 20.07 -9.17
C LYS A 162 -4.80 19.24 -9.36
N GLU A 163 -4.81 17.95 -9.03
CA GLU A 163 -3.65 17.08 -9.20
C GLU A 163 -3.27 16.90 -10.68
N ALA A 164 -4.27 16.76 -11.55
CA ALA A 164 -4.05 16.71 -13.00
C ALA A 164 -3.38 18.01 -13.49
N ALA A 165 -3.88 19.17 -13.08
CA ALA A 165 -3.30 20.47 -13.44
C ALA A 165 -1.89 20.67 -12.89
N GLN A 166 -1.64 20.30 -11.62
CA GLN A 166 -0.32 20.39 -10.98
C GLN A 166 0.71 19.45 -11.60
N THR A 167 0.27 18.34 -12.18
CA THR A 167 1.14 17.43 -12.93
C THR A 167 1.42 17.97 -14.33
N ALA A 168 0.39 18.48 -15.02
CA ALA A 168 0.50 18.90 -16.41
C ALA A 168 1.31 20.21 -16.58
N ALA A 169 1.13 21.19 -15.68
CA ALA A 169 1.75 22.51 -15.84
C ALA A 169 3.29 22.47 -15.90
N PRO A 170 4.02 21.77 -15.00
CA PRO A 170 5.47 21.66 -15.09
C PRO A 170 5.94 20.92 -16.35
N CYS A 171 5.19 19.91 -16.82
CA CYS A 171 5.53 19.20 -18.05
C CYS A 171 5.41 20.10 -19.28
N LEU A 172 4.40 20.97 -19.33
CA LEU A 172 4.21 21.93 -20.43
C LEU A 172 5.32 22.99 -20.46
N VAL A 173 5.70 23.53 -19.29
CA VAL A 173 6.81 24.50 -19.18
C VAL A 173 8.13 23.87 -19.62
N SER A 174 8.46 22.67 -19.12
CA SER A 174 9.71 21.98 -19.49
C SER A 174 9.79 21.66 -20.99
N LYS A 175 8.66 21.29 -21.62
CA LYS A 175 8.60 21.06 -23.07
C LYS A 175 8.78 22.35 -23.87
N LEU A 176 8.21 23.47 -23.40
CA LEU A 176 8.40 24.78 -24.02
C LEU A 176 9.85 25.29 -23.89
N ASP A 177 10.48 25.13 -22.72
CA ASP A 177 11.87 25.54 -22.51
C ASP A 177 12.82 24.75 -23.42
N TYR A 178 12.58 23.44 -23.60
CA TYR A 178 13.33 22.65 -24.56
C TYR A 178 13.15 23.17 -25.99
N LEU A 179 11.91 23.46 -26.42
CA LEU A 179 11.59 23.97 -27.76
C LEU A 179 12.14 25.38 -28.05
N ILE A 180 12.37 26.21 -27.04
CA ILE A 180 12.95 27.56 -27.19
C ILE A 180 14.49 27.52 -27.23
N LEU A 181 15.10 26.43 -26.74
CA LEU A 181 16.55 26.24 -26.66
C LEU A 181 17.15 25.40 -27.82
N VAL A 182 16.33 24.91 -28.77
CA VAL A 182 16.77 24.23 -30.01
C VAL A 182 16.50 25.07 -31.24
#